data_AF-A0AAN2PE11-F1
#
_entry.id   AF-A0AAN2PE11-F1
#
_cell.length_a   1.000
_cell.length_b   1.000
_cell.length_c   1.000
_cell.angle_alpha   90.00
_cell.angle_beta   90.00
_cell.angle_gamma   90.00
#
_symmetry.space_group_name_H-M   'P 1'
#
loop_
_entity.id
_entity.type
_entity.pdbx_description
1 polymer ?
#
loop_
_entity_poly.entity_id
_entity_poly.type
_entity_poly.pdbx_seq_one_letter_code
_entity_poly.pdbx_strand_id
1 'polypeptide(L)' 'MKVLSMIQPWASLFVLREAEYETRTWRTHYRGPLAIHTSKKVDKPTCRLDGVAELLAKHGYTEDNLPTGMIIGVCKLKNC' A
#
# COMPACT_ATOMS: atom_id res chain seq x y z
N MET A 1 17.38 5.96 -4.78
CA MET A 1 16.27 5.27 -4.10
C MET A 1 15.22 4.90 -5.14
N LYS A 2 14.66 3.68 -5.10
CA LYS A 2 13.57 3.29 -6.02
C LYS A 2 12.21 3.62 -5.39
N VAL A 3 11.18 3.70 -6.22
CA VAL A 3 9.80 3.93 -5.80
C VAL A 3 8.92 2.81 -6.35
N LEU A 4 8.00 2.29 -5.55
CA LEU A 4 6.96 1.37 -5.98
C LEU A 4 5.60 2.05 -5.83
N SER A 5 4.83 2.10 -6.92
CA SER A 5 3.46 2.61 -6.90
C SER A 5 2.48 1.49 -6.58
N MET A 6 1.65 1.68 -5.57
CA MET A 6 0.64 0.73 -5.10
C MET A 6 -0.76 1.38 -5.14
N ILE A 7 -1.78 0.58 -5.48
CA ILE A 7 -3.18 1.02 -5.47
C ILE A 7 -3.69 0.97 -4.03
N GLN A 8 -4.55 1.93 -3.65
CA GLN A 8 -5.24 1.89 -2.37
C GLN A 8 -6.37 0.84 -2.38
N PRO A 9 -6.64 0.13 -1.27
CA PRO A 9 -6.16 0.39 0.09
C PRO A 9 -4.81 -0.25 0.44
N TRP A 10 -4.28 -1.12 -0.43
CA TRP A 10 -3.09 -1.93 -0.16
C TRP A 10 -1.86 -1.11 0.19
N ALA A 11 -1.68 0.07 -0.43
CA ALA A 11 -0.57 0.95 -0.11
C ALA A 11 -0.58 1.39 1.38
N SER A 12 -1.74 1.82 1.88
CA SER A 12 -1.87 2.24 3.28
C SER A 12 -1.76 1.05 4.22
N LEU A 13 -2.44 -0.07 3.93
CA LEU A 13 -2.34 -1.28 4.75
C LEU A 13 -0.90 -1.81 4.83
N PHE A 14 -0.14 -1.68 3.74
CA PHE A 14 1.26 -2.07 3.71
C PHE A 14 2.13 -1.19 4.61
N VAL A 15 1.97 0.14 4.54
CA VAL A 15 2.72 1.07 5.40
C VAL A 15 2.30 0.95 6.86
N LEU A 16 1.02 0.66 7.13
CA LEU A 16 0.48 0.38 8.46
C LEU A 16 0.85 -1.02 8.98
N ARG A 17 1.52 -1.84 8.15
CA ARG A 17 1.91 -3.22 8.43
C ARG A 17 0.76 -4.20 8.68
N GLU A 18 -0.45 -3.85 8.24
CA GLU A 18 -1.59 -4.77 8.20
C GLU A 18 -1.48 -5.74 7.00
N ALA A 19 -0.74 -5.35 5.96
CA ALA A 19 -0.33 -6.22 4.85
C ALA A 19 1.19 -6.25 4.73
N GLU A 20 1.84 -7.37 5.06
CA GLU A 20 3.31 -7.43 5.09
C GLU A 20 3.96 -7.75 3.73
N TYR A 21 3.20 -8.35 2.82
CA TYR A 21 3.70 -8.82 1.53
C TYR A 21 3.04 -8.08 0.38
N GLU A 22 3.86 -7.71 -0.61
CA GLU A 22 3.41 -7.15 -1.87
C GLU A 22 3.64 -8.18 -2.98
N THR A 23 2.62 -8.43 -3.81
CA THR A 23 2.68 -9.35 -4.95
C THR A 23 2.55 -8.63 -6.30
N ARG A 24 3.42 -9.00 -7.25
CA ARG A 24 3.40 -8.51 -8.65
C ARG A 24 3.63 -9.66 -9.62
N THR A 25 3.25 -9.42 -10.88
CA THR A 25 3.47 -10.33 -12.01
C THR A 25 4.92 -10.34 -12.51
N TRP A 26 5.78 -9.46 -11.99
CA TRP A 26 7.19 -9.34 -12.35
C TRP A 26 8.09 -9.29 -11.12
N ARG A 27 9.34 -9.71 -11.29
CA ARG A 27 10.37 -9.73 -10.24
C ARG A 27 11.30 -8.52 -10.34
N THR A 28 11.81 -8.06 -9.20
CA THR A 28 12.95 -7.13 -9.15
C THR A 28 14.14 -7.70 -8.40
N HIS A 29 15.34 -7.43 -8.92
CA HIS A 29 16.61 -7.74 -8.24
C HIS A 29 17.05 -6.65 -7.25
N TYR A 30 16.35 -5.51 -7.20
CA TYR A 30 16.70 -4.42 -6.29
C TYR A 30 16.51 -4.84 -4.83
N ARG A 31 17.45 -4.46 -3.96
CA ARG A 31 17.40 -4.66 -2.51
C ARG A 31 17.85 -3.38 -1.82
N GLY A 32 17.15 -2.98 -0.76
CA GLY A 32 17.42 -1.72 -0.07
C GLY A 32 16.18 -0.82 0.09
N PRO A 33 16.37 0.48 0.37
CA PRO A 33 15.27 1.42 0.61
C PRO A 33 14.36 1.60 -0.61
N LEU A 34 13.06 1.45 -0.40
CA LEU A 34 12.02 1.55 -1.42
C LEU A 34 10.92 2.48 -0.91
N ALA A 35 10.69 3.59 -1.61
CA ALA A 35 9.59 4.48 -1.28
C ALA A 35 8.26 3.91 -1.80
N ILE A 36 7.20 4.04 -1.00
CA ILE A 36 5.85 3.59 -1.35
C ILE A 36 5.04 4.80 -1.78
N HIS A 37 4.68 4.83 -3.06
CA HIS A 37 3.84 5.85 -3.66
C HIS A 37 2.41 5.31 -3.85
N THR A 38 1.41 6.14 -3.59
CA THR A 38 0.01 5.79 -3.82
C THR A 38 -0.41 6.18 -5.24
N SER A 39 -0.97 5.23 -5.98
CA SER A 39 -1.62 5.53 -7.26
C SER A 39 -2.76 6.54 -7.08
N LYS A 40 -3.17 7.21 -8.16
CA LYS A 40 -4.35 8.10 -8.14
C LYS A 40 -5.67 7.34 -7.99
N LYS A 41 -5.70 6.07 -8.39
CA LYS A 41 -6.89 5.21 -8.30
C LYS A 41 -6.97 4.56 -6.92
N VAL A 42 -8.18 4.53 -6.37
CA VAL A 42 -8.57 3.74 -5.20
C VAL A 42 -9.41 2.55 -5.66
N ASP A 43 -9.11 1.36 -5.16
CA ASP A 43 -9.92 0.16 -5.32
C ASP A 43 -11.03 0.13 -4.25
N LYS A 44 -12.09 0.91 -4.48
CA LYS A 44 -13.23 1.05 -3.57
C LYS A 44 -13.90 -0.29 -3.23
N PRO A 45 -14.16 -1.22 -4.19
CA PRO A 45 -14.69 -2.53 -3.86
C PRO A 45 -13.88 -3.26 -2.78
N THR A 46 -12.55 -3.25 -2.90
CA THR A 46 -11.66 -3.87 -1.89
C THR A 46 -11.75 -3.16 -0.54
N CYS A 47 -11.84 -1.82 -0.50
CA CYS A 47 -12.01 -1.07 0.75
C CYS A 47 -13.26 -1.47 1.54
N ARG A 48 -14.30 -1.98 0.87
CA ARG A 48 -15.60 -2.33 1.46
C ARG A 48 -15.71 -3.78 1.94
N LEU A 49 -14.69 -4.61 1.69
CA LEU A 49 -14.66 -5.96 2.25
C LEU A 49 -14.52 -5.87 3.76
N ASP A 50 -15.35 -6.57 4.53
CA ASP A 50 -15.46 -6.43 5.99
C ASP A 50 -14.10 -6.40 6.69
N GLY A 51 -13.24 -7.39 6.45
CA GLY A 51 -11.91 -7.44 7.07
C GLY A 51 -10.98 -6.31 6.63
N VAL A 52 -11.10 -5.80 5.41
CA VAL A 52 -10.32 -4.65 4.94
C VAL A 52 -10.85 -3.35 5.56
N ALA A 53 -12.17 -3.18 5.59
CA ALA A 53 -12.83 -2.02 6.17
C ALA A 53 -12.51 -1.88 7.67
N GLU A 54 -12.53 -2.98 8.42
CA GLU A 54 -12.14 -3.01 9.84
C GLU A 54 -10.69 -2.59 10.05
N LEU A 55 -9.76 -3.11 9.24
CA LEU A 55 -8.35 -2.74 9.31
C LEU A 55 -8.13 -1.26 8.98
N LEU A 56 -8.83 -0.72 7.98
CA LEU A 56 -8.77 0.70 7.66
C LEU A 56 -9.33 1.56 8.81
N ALA A 57 -10.49 1.18 9.35
CA ALA A 57 -11.17 1.90 10.43
C ALA A 57 -10.33 1.96 11.71
N LYS A 58 -9.59 0.88 12.04
CA LYS A 58 -8.63 0.84 13.17
C LYS A 58 -7.59 1.97 13.12
N HIS A 59 -7.27 2.45 11.92
CA HIS A 59 -6.31 3.53 11.67
C HIS A 59 -6.97 4.85 11.24
N GLY A 60 -8.29 4.97 11.37
CA GLY A 60 -9.04 6.19 11.02
C GLY A 60 -9.20 6.41 9.51
N TYR A 61 -8.96 5.38 8.69
CA TYR A 61 -9.15 5.45 7.25
C TYR A 61 -10.52 4.95 6.80
N THR A 62 -11.00 5.55 5.72
CA THR A 62 -12.19 5.18 4.95
C THR A 62 -11.83 5.17 3.48
N GLU A 63 -12.70 4.67 2.61
CA GLU A 63 -12.43 4.69 1.16
C GLU A 63 -12.28 6.10 0.55
N ASP A 64 -12.74 7.13 1.25
CA ASP A 64 -12.78 8.51 0.77
C ASP A 64 -11.66 9.41 1.29
N ASN A 65 -10.93 8.98 2.34
CA ASN A 65 -9.84 9.77 2.94
C ASN A 65 -8.44 9.14 2.75
N LEU A 66 -8.34 8.04 1.99
CA LEU A 66 -7.06 7.41 1.68
C LEU A 66 -6.18 8.35 0.83
N PRO A 67 -4.88 8.50 1.17
CA PRO A 67 -3.98 9.39 0.42
C PRO A 67 -3.75 8.86 -1.00
N THR A 68 -3.76 9.74 -1.99
CA THR A 68 -3.54 9.37 -3.40
C THR A 68 -2.51 10.29 -4.06
N GLY A 69 -1.73 9.76 -5.00
CA GLY A 69 -0.76 10.53 -5.77
C GLY A 69 0.43 11.06 -4.98
N MET A 70 0.79 10.43 -3.86
CA MET A 70 1.90 10.88 -3.01
C MET A 70 2.70 9.73 -2.41
N ILE A 71 3.91 10.03 -1.96
CA ILE A 71 4.73 9.08 -1.19
C ILE A 71 4.24 9.10 0.26
N ILE A 72 3.90 7.93 0.79
CA ILE A 72 3.32 7.78 2.14
C ILE A 72 4.23 7.02 3.11
N GLY A 73 5.35 6.49 2.62
CA GLY A 73 6.30 5.77 3.47
C GLY A 73 7.51 5.26 2.71
N VAL A 74 8.45 4.70 3.46
CA VAL A 74 9.64 4.02 2.94
C VAL A 74 9.77 2.68 3.65
N CYS A 75 10.00 1.62 2.90
CA CYS A 75 10.31 0.31 3.44
C CYS A 75 11.69 -0.16 2.97
N LYS A 76 12.16 -1.30 3.50
CA LYS A 76 13.38 -1.95 3.02
C LYS A 76 13.00 -3.24 2.29
N LEU A 77 13.21 -3.27 0.98
CA LEU A 77 12.97 -4.47 0.17
C LEU A 77 14.08 -5.49 0.44
N LYS A 78 13.74 -6.56 1.16
CA LYS A 78 14.65 -7.65 1.55
C LYS A 78 14.70 -8.79 0.54
N ASN A 79 13.55 -9.19 -0.01
CA ASN A 79 13.47 -10.23 -1.02
C ASN A 79 12.28 -10.03 -1.98
N CYS A 80 12.34 -10.69 -3.13
CA CYS A 80 11.36 -10.72 -4.21
C CYS A 80 11.66 -11.93 -5.10
#